data_AF-W9HF67-F1
#
_entry.id   AF-W9HF67-F1
#
_cell.length_a   1.000
_cell.length_b   1.000
_cell.length_c   1.000
_cell.angle_alpha   90.00
_cell.angle_beta   90.00
_cell.angle_gamma   90.00
#
_symmetry.space_group_name_H-M   'P 1'
#
loop_
_entity.id
_entity.type
_entity.pdbx_description
1 polymer ?
#
loop_
_entity_poly.entity_id
_entity_poly.type
_entity_poly.pdbx_seq_one_letter_code
_entity_poly.pdbx_strand_id
1 'polypeptide(L)'
;MLSVRKILPKFPSSWVPWSLLSRRRPGRLVTLWRKGQSSRGSHDCSRQSTNCQIVIFSMSVGCGLPIFIQMHGGPLPVAQTADLSDSAAIGFSFAYRRRIKQFRLRASSSLGCHVPEGKDDARADERLTLYRLLNMDMADLERECGPENALNMWYLTAAKLHLRAFHLLDDVTTEGYKDRIITLYLIAQRLVELSIDNDTQRTGFCDYCPFFCYQVFTCAAFVILKILMNGYFRSIIDVSAGTRILEAAIAALRKISVVNNDLPARIGDVIGFFCALPDTTVVGGVTIGDLRLITASKEKNEYEWSVGRILPALRKK
;
A
#
# COMPACT_ATOMS: atom_id res chain seq x y z
N MET A 1 22.76 8.47 -27.62
CA MET A 1 22.67 7.20 -26.87
C MET A 1 22.48 7.49 -25.38
N LEU A 2 21.22 7.62 -24.93
CA LEU A 2 20.91 7.86 -23.52
C LEU A 2 20.99 6.54 -22.72
N SER A 3 21.75 6.60 -21.62
CA SER A 3 21.99 5.47 -20.72
C SER A 3 20.70 5.02 -20.02
N VAL A 4 20.24 3.81 -20.36
CA VAL A 4 19.07 3.09 -19.79
C VAL A 4 19.21 2.81 -18.28
N ARG A 5 20.37 3.12 -17.67
CA ARG A 5 20.63 2.98 -16.22
C ARG A 5 19.79 3.91 -15.32
N LYS A 6 18.99 4.83 -15.88
CA LYS A 6 18.12 5.76 -15.13
C LYS A 6 16.62 5.46 -15.19
N ILE A 7 16.18 4.43 -15.94
CA ILE A 7 14.75 4.22 -16.26
C ILE A 7 14.10 3.10 -15.43
N LEU A 8 14.90 2.22 -14.80
CA LEU A 8 14.36 1.32 -13.78
C LEU A 8 14.14 2.13 -12.49
N PRO A 9 12.90 2.35 -12.01
CA PRO A 9 12.75 2.67 -10.61
C PRO A 9 13.33 1.49 -9.86
N LYS A 10 14.42 1.71 -9.12
CA LYS A 10 14.62 0.96 -7.89
C LYS A 10 13.25 0.95 -7.23
N PHE A 11 12.71 -0.23 -6.93
CA PHE A 11 11.54 -0.37 -6.05
C PHE A 11 11.63 0.73 -5.01
N PRO A 12 10.63 1.63 -4.88
CA PRO A 12 10.81 2.82 -4.06
C PRO A 12 11.40 2.39 -2.73
N SER A 13 12.53 2.97 -2.34
CA SER A 13 13.21 2.60 -1.10
C SER A 13 12.34 2.82 0.15
N SER A 14 11.12 3.33 -0.03
CA SER A 14 10.00 3.40 0.93
C SER A 14 9.20 2.10 1.11
N TRP A 15 9.43 1.04 0.32
CA TRP A 15 8.74 -0.25 0.44
C TRP A 15 9.36 -1.21 1.45
N VAL A 16 10.61 -0.94 1.85
CA VAL A 16 11.13 -1.34 3.15
C VAL A 16 10.90 -0.12 4.05
N PRO A 17 10.29 -0.25 5.24
CA PRO A 17 10.15 0.89 6.12
C PRO A 17 11.55 1.51 6.33
N TRP A 18 11.68 2.81 6.07
CA TRP A 18 12.92 3.58 6.27
C TRP A 18 13.44 3.49 7.72
N SER A 19 12.67 2.90 8.64
CA SER A 19 13.10 2.53 10.00
C SER A 19 14.36 1.66 10.04
N LEU A 20 14.76 1.00 8.95
CA LEU A 20 15.96 0.15 8.91
C LEU A 20 17.26 0.86 8.48
N LEU A 21 17.23 2.15 8.07
CA LEU A 21 18.43 2.81 7.51
C LEU A 21 18.78 4.20 8.06
N SER A 22 18.08 4.73 9.07
CA SER A 22 18.39 6.06 9.60
C SER A 22 18.61 6.10 11.12
N ARG A 23 19.86 5.86 11.56
CA ARG A 23 20.40 6.43 12.81
C ARG A 23 20.93 7.85 12.54
N ARG A 24 20.07 8.86 12.41
CA ARG A 24 20.46 10.27 12.66
C ARG A 24 19.27 11.06 13.20
N ARG A 25 19.48 11.69 14.37
CA ARG A 25 18.51 12.52 15.10
C ARG A 25 18.13 13.76 14.26
N PRO A 26 16.87 14.21 14.35
CA PRO A 26 16.63 15.65 14.34
C PRO A 26 15.72 16.06 15.50
N GLY A 27 16.28 16.89 16.39
CA GLY A 27 15.50 17.66 17.35
C GLY A 27 14.90 18.91 16.69
N ARG A 28 13.82 19.42 17.31
CA ARG A 28 13.11 20.70 17.05
C ARG A 28 12.03 20.71 15.96
N LEU A 29 10.99 19.89 16.11
CA LEU A 29 9.67 20.17 15.51
C LEU A 29 8.48 20.11 16.51
N VAL A 30 8.74 19.85 17.79
CA VAL A 30 7.70 19.43 18.76
C VAL A 30 7.12 20.57 19.61
N THR A 31 7.71 21.76 19.62
CA THR A 31 7.34 22.79 20.61
C THR A 31 6.19 23.72 20.22
N LEU A 32 5.66 23.68 18.98
CA LEU A 32 4.63 24.65 18.57
C LEU A 32 3.18 24.24 18.90
N TRP A 33 2.90 22.97 19.19
CA TRP A 33 1.52 22.48 19.35
C TRP A 33 0.86 22.79 20.70
N ARG A 34 1.62 23.27 21.70
CA ARG A 34 1.10 23.46 23.07
C ARG A 34 0.44 24.82 23.32
N LYS A 35 0.63 25.81 22.44
CA LYS A 35 0.31 27.22 22.77
C LYS A 35 -0.98 27.79 22.15
N GLY A 36 -1.75 26.98 21.40
CA GLY A 36 -2.95 27.45 20.68
C GLY A 36 -4.31 27.01 21.26
N GLN A 37 -4.35 26.36 22.42
CA GLN A 37 -5.57 25.70 22.93
C GLN A 37 -6.61 26.63 23.60
N SER A 38 -6.46 27.96 23.55
CA SER A 38 -7.24 28.85 24.44
C SER A 38 -8.55 29.43 23.88
N SER A 39 -8.98 29.21 22.63
CA SER A 39 -10.18 29.93 22.15
C SER A 39 -10.97 29.38 20.94
N ARG A 40 -11.02 28.05 20.70
CA ARG A 40 -11.90 27.49 19.66
C ARG A 40 -12.72 26.31 20.19
N GLY A 41 -14.00 26.24 19.81
CA GLY A 41 -14.99 25.29 20.32
C GLY A 41 -14.51 23.83 20.34
N SER A 42 -14.91 23.08 21.37
CA SER A 42 -14.38 21.74 21.68
C SER A 42 -14.52 20.72 20.53
N HIS A 43 -15.61 20.82 19.74
CA HIS A 43 -15.88 19.93 18.61
C HIS A 43 -14.90 20.13 17.43
N ASP A 44 -14.56 21.38 17.10
CA ASP A 44 -13.63 21.68 16.00
C ASP A 44 -12.20 21.28 16.35
N CYS A 45 -11.80 21.46 17.62
CA CYS A 45 -10.51 21.01 18.12
C CYS A 45 -10.36 19.48 18.03
N SER A 46 -11.40 18.72 18.35
CA SER A 46 -11.42 17.25 18.25
C SER A 46 -11.33 16.74 16.80
N ARG A 47 -12.07 17.37 15.88
CA ARG A 47 -12.02 17.06 14.44
C ARG A 47 -10.65 17.36 13.83
N GLN A 48 -10.09 18.52 14.14
CA GLN A 48 -8.77 18.92 13.65
C GLN A 48 -7.67 17.97 14.14
N SER A 49 -7.70 17.58 15.41
CA SER A 49 -6.80 16.58 15.99
C SER A 49 -6.88 15.23 15.26
N THR A 50 -8.11 14.75 15.00
CA THR A 50 -8.35 13.48 14.28
C THR A 50 -7.78 13.53 12.86
N ASN A 51 -8.00 14.63 12.13
CA ASN A 51 -7.46 14.82 10.78
C ASN A 51 -5.93 14.86 10.76
N CYS A 52 -5.30 15.58 11.70
CA CYS A 52 -3.85 15.61 11.83
C CYS A 52 -3.29 14.21 12.07
N GLN A 53 -3.93 13.40 12.93
CA GLN A 53 -3.50 12.02 13.16
C GLN A 53 -3.61 11.15 11.92
N ILE A 54 -4.71 11.25 11.14
CA ILE A 54 -4.87 10.54 9.87
C ILE A 54 -3.70 10.86 8.91
N VAL A 55 -3.34 12.13 8.78
CA VAL A 55 -2.22 12.58 7.93
C VAL A 55 -0.90 12.03 8.45
N ILE A 56 -0.60 12.18 9.74
CA ILE A 56 0.65 11.71 10.36
C ILE A 56 0.81 10.20 10.16
N PHE A 57 -0.22 9.41 10.42
CA PHE A 57 -0.18 7.96 10.20
C PHE A 57 -0.01 7.62 8.71
N SER A 58 -0.63 8.37 7.81
CA SER A 58 -0.47 8.14 6.37
C SER A 58 0.95 8.41 5.90
N MET A 59 1.56 9.52 6.34
CA MET A 59 2.95 9.88 6.02
C MET A 59 3.95 8.89 6.63
N SER A 60 3.68 8.40 7.84
CA SER A 60 4.58 7.47 8.52
C SER A 60 4.62 6.11 7.84
N VAL A 61 3.46 5.59 7.43
CA VAL A 61 3.37 4.33 6.68
C VAL A 61 3.86 4.52 5.23
N GLY A 62 3.49 5.61 4.56
CA GLY A 62 3.80 5.83 3.14
C GLY A 62 5.23 6.31 2.86
N CYS A 63 5.84 7.02 3.80
CA CYS A 63 7.20 7.58 3.66
C CYS A 63 8.19 6.97 4.66
N GLY A 64 7.77 6.00 5.48
CA GLY A 64 8.61 5.35 6.49
C GLY A 64 9.08 6.27 7.62
N LEU A 65 8.36 7.36 7.89
CA LEU A 65 8.71 8.31 8.94
C LEU A 65 8.37 7.74 10.33
N PRO A 66 9.24 7.91 11.35
CA PRO A 66 8.96 7.49 12.71
C PRO A 66 7.84 8.35 13.33
N ILE A 67 6.96 7.72 14.11
CA ILE A 67 5.94 8.43 14.89
C ILE A 67 6.41 8.55 16.32
N PHE A 68 6.44 9.78 16.83
CA PHE A 68 6.77 10.11 18.22
C PHE A 68 5.55 10.52 19.05
N ILE A 69 4.32 10.35 18.51
CA ILE A 69 3.07 10.75 19.17
C ILE A 69 2.48 9.55 19.93
N GLN A 70 2.14 9.78 21.19
CA GLN A 70 1.51 8.79 22.07
C GLN A 70 0.12 8.40 21.53
N MET A 71 -0.09 7.09 21.37
CA MET A 71 -1.35 6.52 20.89
C MET A 71 -2.40 6.61 22.00
N HIS A 72 -3.39 7.48 21.89
CA HIS A 72 -4.59 7.45 22.73
C HIS A 72 -5.79 7.11 21.86
N GLY A 73 -6.23 5.85 21.90
CA GLY A 73 -7.44 5.38 21.23
C GLY A 73 -8.48 4.99 22.27
N GLY A 74 -9.50 5.83 22.46
CA GLY A 74 -10.74 5.39 23.10
C GLY A 74 -11.63 4.65 22.10
N PRO A 75 -12.52 3.75 22.55
CA PRO A 75 -13.48 3.07 21.67
C PRO A 75 -14.41 4.07 20.99
N LEU A 76 -14.87 3.74 19.78
CA LEU A 76 -15.93 4.50 19.11
C LEU A 76 -17.25 4.26 19.83
N PRO A 77 -18.10 5.29 20.01
CA PRO A 77 -19.51 5.07 20.28
C PRO A 77 -20.08 4.27 19.10
N VAL A 78 -20.65 3.10 19.38
CA VAL A 78 -21.41 2.33 18.39
C VAL A 78 -22.68 3.12 18.09
N ALA A 79 -22.62 3.99 17.08
CA ALA A 79 -23.77 4.71 16.60
C ALA A 79 -24.45 3.86 15.53
N GLN A 80 -25.64 3.37 15.82
CA GLN A 80 -26.49 2.70 14.82
C GLN A 80 -26.79 3.71 13.70
N THR A 81 -26.52 3.30 12.45
CA THR A 81 -26.47 4.19 11.28
C THR A 81 -27.82 4.70 10.78
N ALA A 82 -28.92 4.42 11.47
CA ALA A 82 -30.25 4.70 10.95
C ALA A 82 -30.69 6.17 11.08
N ASP A 83 -30.25 6.92 12.10
CA ASP A 83 -30.76 8.28 12.38
C ASP A 83 -29.67 9.28 12.83
N LEU A 84 -28.53 9.32 12.14
CA LEU A 84 -27.45 10.25 12.46
C LEU A 84 -27.54 11.51 11.60
N SER A 85 -27.63 12.68 12.24
CA SER A 85 -27.41 13.98 11.60
C SER A 85 -26.11 13.96 10.77
N ASP A 86 -26.06 14.67 9.64
CA ASP A 86 -24.89 14.75 8.74
C ASP A 86 -23.57 15.01 9.48
N SER A 87 -23.60 15.83 10.54
CA SER A 87 -22.45 16.14 11.38
C SER A 87 -21.89 14.93 12.14
N ALA A 88 -22.78 14.03 12.58
CA ALA A 88 -22.43 12.78 13.25
C ALA A 88 -21.94 11.72 12.27
N ALA A 89 -22.55 11.61 11.08
CA ALA A 89 -22.09 10.72 10.01
C ALA A 89 -20.67 11.06 9.53
N ILE A 90 -20.37 12.35 9.36
CA ILE A 90 -19.02 12.84 9.05
C ILE A 90 -18.05 12.51 10.18
N GLY A 91 -18.44 12.73 11.44
CA GLY A 91 -17.63 12.40 12.61
C GLY A 91 -17.27 10.91 12.68
N PHE A 92 -18.25 10.03 12.45
CA PHE A 92 -18.05 8.59 12.37
C PHE A 92 -17.06 8.21 11.26
N SER A 93 -17.21 8.79 10.05
CA SER A 93 -16.30 8.52 8.93
C SER A 93 -14.86 8.87 9.24
N PHE A 94 -14.58 10.00 9.91
CA PHE A 94 -13.22 10.38 10.28
C PHE A 94 -12.63 9.45 11.34
N ALA A 95 -13.42 9.11 12.35
CA ALA A 95 -12.97 8.27 13.44
C ALA A 95 -12.72 6.82 12.98
N TYR A 96 -13.56 6.31 12.06
CA TYR A 96 -13.35 5.04 11.36
C TYR A 96 -12.07 5.06 10.52
N ARG A 97 -11.86 6.08 9.67
CA ARG A 97 -10.63 6.24 8.88
C ARG A 97 -9.39 6.32 9.75
N ARG A 98 -9.46 6.99 10.90
CA ARG A 98 -8.38 7.02 11.88
C ARG A 98 -8.02 5.62 12.38
N ARG A 99 -9.00 4.79 12.75
CA ARG A 99 -8.75 3.39 13.17
C ARG A 99 -8.10 2.58 12.06
N ILE A 100 -8.55 2.71 10.81
CA ILE A 100 -7.91 2.10 9.64
C ILE A 100 -6.43 2.50 9.55
N LYS A 101 -6.12 3.80 9.73
CA LYS A 101 -4.73 4.27 9.67
C LYS A 101 -3.89 3.74 10.83
N GLN A 102 -4.44 3.65 12.04
CA GLN A 102 -3.79 3.03 13.19
C GLN A 102 -3.51 1.54 12.97
N PHE A 103 -4.47 0.82 12.39
CA PHE A 103 -4.30 -0.57 12.01
C PHE A 103 -3.14 -0.75 11.02
N ARG A 104 -3.09 0.06 9.94
CA ARG A 104 -1.99 -0.01 8.95
C ARG A 104 -0.62 0.25 9.57
N LEU A 105 -0.55 1.19 10.52
CA LEU A 105 0.66 1.43 11.28
C LEU A 105 1.06 0.22 12.11
N ARG A 106 0.11 -0.35 12.87
CA ARG A 106 0.34 -1.55 13.68
C ARG A 106 0.84 -2.72 12.81
N ALA A 107 0.18 -2.99 11.69
CA ALA A 107 0.61 -4.01 10.74
C ALA A 107 2.05 -3.78 10.26
N SER A 108 2.41 -2.53 9.94
CA SER A 108 3.76 -2.17 9.51
C SER A 108 4.80 -2.36 10.62
N SER A 109 4.47 -1.96 11.84
CA SER A 109 5.36 -2.11 13.00
C SER A 109 5.52 -3.58 13.40
N SER A 110 4.47 -4.39 13.34
CA SER A 110 4.51 -5.80 13.74
C SER A 110 5.18 -6.68 12.69
N LEU A 111 4.85 -6.49 11.40
CA LEU A 111 5.34 -7.35 10.31
C LEU A 111 6.62 -6.80 9.64
N GLY A 112 6.91 -5.51 9.79
CA GLY A 112 8.09 -4.86 9.20
C GLY A 112 9.36 -4.93 10.04
N CYS A 113 9.30 -5.42 11.28
CA CYS A 113 10.48 -5.56 12.14
C CYS A 113 11.42 -6.68 11.64
N HIS A 114 12.70 -6.34 11.51
CA HIS A 114 13.80 -7.27 11.19
C HIS A 114 14.37 -7.90 12.47
N VAL A 115 14.68 -9.19 12.45
CA VAL A 115 15.43 -9.89 13.51
C VAL A 115 16.75 -10.39 12.89
N PRO A 116 17.90 -10.22 13.57
CA PRO A 116 19.21 -10.70 13.10
C PRO A 116 19.23 -12.23 12.88
N GLU A 117 20.14 -12.67 12.01
CA GLU A 117 20.24 -14.02 11.42
C GLU A 117 20.21 -15.18 12.43
N GLY A 118 19.59 -16.31 12.04
CA GLY A 118 19.78 -17.63 12.69
C GLY A 118 18.54 -18.38 13.20
N LYS A 119 17.30 -17.90 12.99
CA LYS A 119 16.06 -18.57 13.45
C LYS A 119 14.89 -18.40 12.46
N ASP A 120 14.99 -18.99 11.28
CA ASP A 120 14.01 -18.78 10.20
C ASP A 120 12.67 -19.51 10.45
N ASP A 121 12.69 -20.76 10.95
CA ASP A 121 11.46 -21.57 11.13
C ASP A 121 10.55 -21.08 12.27
N ALA A 122 11.11 -20.85 13.47
CA ALA A 122 10.35 -20.34 14.62
C ALA A 122 9.70 -18.96 14.35
N ARG A 123 10.25 -18.20 13.40
CA ARG A 123 9.73 -16.90 12.98
C ARG A 123 8.59 -17.02 11.96
N ALA A 124 8.56 -18.05 11.13
CA ALA A 124 7.43 -18.30 10.24
C ALA A 124 6.14 -18.49 11.05
N ASP A 125 6.23 -19.24 12.15
CA ASP A 125 5.12 -19.48 13.09
C ASP A 125 4.71 -18.21 13.86
N GLU A 126 5.67 -17.42 14.34
CA GLU A 126 5.40 -16.13 14.99
C GLU A 126 4.66 -15.19 14.03
N ARG A 127 5.14 -15.10 12.78
CA ARG A 127 4.55 -14.21 11.77
C ARG A 127 3.16 -14.69 11.32
N LEU A 128 2.94 -16.00 11.27
CA LEU A 128 1.61 -16.57 11.05
C LEU A 128 0.65 -16.22 12.19
N THR A 129 1.13 -16.26 13.44
CA THR A 129 0.35 -15.82 14.61
C THR A 129 -0.01 -14.34 14.53
N LEU A 130 0.95 -13.48 14.16
CA LEU A 130 0.70 -12.06 13.93
C LEU A 130 -0.34 -11.83 12.82
N TYR A 131 -0.28 -12.60 11.73
CA TYR A 131 -1.33 -12.54 10.72
C TYR A 131 -2.70 -12.90 11.28
N ARG A 132 -2.82 -13.97 12.09
CA ARG A 132 -4.12 -14.36 12.67
C ARG A 132 -4.71 -13.20 13.49
N LEU A 133 -3.91 -12.60 14.37
CA LEU A 133 -4.34 -11.44 15.18
C LEU A 133 -4.73 -10.24 14.32
N LEU A 134 -3.90 -9.87 13.33
CA LEU A 134 -4.19 -8.74 12.44
C LEU A 134 -5.39 -8.99 11.52
N ASN A 135 -5.68 -10.24 11.16
CA ASN A 135 -6.88 -10.59 10.40
C ASN A 135 -8.15 -10.47 11.26
N MET A 136 -8.07 -10.81 12.56
CA MET A 136 -9.19 -10.57 13.50
C MET A 136 -9.46 -9.08 13.64
N ASP A 137 -8.42 -8.26 13.88
CA ASP A 137 -8.53 -6.80 13.93
C ASP A 137 -9.13 -6.23 12.63
N MET A 138 -8.76 -6.78 11.46
CA MET A 138 -9.32 -6.39 10.16
C MET A 138 -10.80 -6.76 10.05
N ALA A 139 -11.20 -7.96 10.48
CA ALA A 139 -12.59 -8.40 10.43
C ALA A 139 -13.50 -7.53 11.31
N ASP A 140 -13.00 -7.05 12.45
CA ASP A 140 -13.72 -6.10 13.29
C ASP A 140 -13.90 -4.74 12.58
N LEU A 141 -12.86 -4.23 11.90
CA LEU A 141 -12.98 -3.03 11.07
C LEU A 141 -13.96 -3.20 9.91
N GLU A 142 -14.02 -4.39 9.31
CA GLU A 142 -15.00 -4.71 8.25
C GLU A 142 -16.43 -4.66 8.77
N ARG A 143 -16.69 -5.26 9.94
CA ARG A 143 -18.02 -5.27 10.58
C ARG A 143 -18.51 -3.85 10.92
N GLU A 144 -17.60 -2.97 11.27
CA GLU A 144 -17.88 -1.55 11.55
C GLU A 144 -18.09 -0.72 10.27
N CYS A 145 -17.74 -1.24 9.10
CA CYS A 145 -17.87 -0.51 7.84
C CYS A 145 -19.32 -0.54 7.34
N GLY A 146 -20.01 0.59 7.42
CA GLY A 146 -21.32 0.73 6.78
C GLY A 146 -21.23 0.57 5.25
N PRO A 147 -22.15 -0.17 4.61
CA PRO A 147 -22.10 -0.50 3.18
C PRO A 147 -22.24 0.72 2.26
N GLU A 148 -22.83 1.81 2.75
CA GLU A 148 -23.20 2.98 1.94
C GLU A 148 -22.04 3.97 1.70
N ASN A 149 -20.91 3.82 2.40
CA ASN A 149 -19.80 4.76 2.27
C ASN A 149 -18.67 4.21 1.39
N ALA A 150 -18.82 4.36 0.07
CA ALA A 150 -17.86 3.93 -0.96
C ALA A 150 -16.40 4.35 -0.69
N LEU A 151 -16.20 5.52 -0.07
CA LEU A 151 -14.88 6.04 0.26
C LEU A 151 -14.29 5.34 1.50
N ASN A 152 -15.11 5.00 2.50
CA ASN A 152 -14.65 4.17 3.61
C ASN A 152 -14.33 2.74 3.16
N MET A 153 -15.13 2.18 2.24
CA MET A 153 -14.83 0.90 1.59
C MET A 153 -13.48 0.95 0.85
N TRP A 154 -13.16 2.06 0.19
CA TRP A 154 -11.86 2.27 -0.43
C TRP A 154 -10.73 2.24 0.62
N TYR A 155 -10.85 2.99 1.72
CA TYR A 155 -9.84 2.99 2.80
C TYR A 155 -9.66 1.63 3.47
N LEU A 156 -10.75 0.90 3.67
CA LEU A 156 -10.72 -0.44 4.24
C LEU A 156 -9.99 -1.40 3.30
N THR A 157 -10.31 -1.36 2.01
CA THR A 157 -9.63 -2.15 0.96
C THR A 157 -8.14 -1.79 0.87
N ALA A 158 -7.79 -0.51 1.01
CA ALA A 158 -6.41 -0.05 1.09
C ALA A 158 -5.65 -0.65 2.29
N ALA A 159 -6.31 -0.82 3.45
CA ALA A 159 -5.70 -1.47 4.60
C ALA A 159 -5.58 -2.99 4.42
N LYS A 160 -6.55 -3.65 3.78
CA LYS A 160 -6.44 -5.05 3.37
C LYS A 160 -5.25 -5.24 2.44
N LEU A 161 -5.12 -4.43 1.40
CA LEU A 161 -4.01 -4.48 0.47
C LEU A 161 -2.68 -4.35 1.22
N HIS A 162 -2.60 -3.38 2.15
CA HIS A 162 -1.41 -3.16 2.98
C HIS A 162 -1.04 -4.39 3.81
N LEU A 163 -2.00 -5.05 4.47
CA LEU A 163 -1.75 -6.27 5.24
C LEU A 163 -1.30 -7.42 4.33
N ARG A 164 -2.00 -7.62 3.21
CA ARG A 164 -1.75 -8.72 2.26
C ARG A 164 -0.44 -8.56 1.52
N ALA A 165 0.03 -7.33 1.30
CA ALA A 165 1.32 -7.08 0.64
C ALA A 165 2.50 -7.69 1.40
N PHE A 166 2.40 -7.85 2.73
CA PHE A 166 3.43 -8.53 3.51
C PHE A 166 3.61 -10.00 3.10
N HIS A 167 2.60 -10.64 2.49
CA HIS A 167 2.72 -12.01 1.98
C HIS A 167 3.86 -12.15 0.95
N LEU A 168 4.24 -11.06 0.27
CA LEU A 168 5.37 -11.06 -0.66
C LEU A 168 6.72 -11.24 0.06
N LEU A 169 6.82 -11.02 1.37
CA LEU A 169 8.05 -11.19 2.14
C LEU A 169 8.20 -12.62 2.69
N ASP A 170 7.13 -13.41 2.63
CA ASP A 170 7.04 -14.76 3.17
C ASP A 170 7.94 -15.72 2.42
N ASP A 171 8.31 -16.81 3.08
CA ASP A 171 8.92 -17.91 2.35
C ASP A 171 7.88 -18.62 1.47
N VAL A 172 8.29 -19.04 0.28
CA VAL A 172 7.43 -19.71 -0.70
C VAL A 172 6.90 -21.05 -0.18
N THR A 173 7.63 -21.66 0.76
CA THR A 173 7.24 -22.91 1.45
C THR A 173 6.16 -22.70 2.50
N THR A 174 5.85 -21.45 2.88
CA THR A 174 4.80 -21.15 3.86
C THR A 174 3.45 -21.69 3.39
N GLU A 175 2.72 -22.33 4.29
CA GLU A 175 1.41 -22.90 3.99
C GLU A 175 0.44 -21.85 3.42
N GLY A 176 -0.20 -22.19 2.30
CA GLY A 176 -1.15 -21.33 1.61
C GLY A 176 -0.52 -20.10 0.92
N TYR A 177 0.80 -20.05 0.71
CA TYR A 177 1.47 -18.93 0.04
C TYR A 177 0.81 -18.56 -1.29
N LYS A 178 0.46 -19.56 -2.12
CA LYS A 178 -0.18 -19.35 -3.42
C LYS A 178 -1.53 -18.64 -3.28
N ASP A 179 -2.39 -19.14 -2.39
CA ASP A 179 -3.73 -18.57 -2.15
C ASP A 179 -3.63 -17.16 -1.55
N ARG A 180 -2.61 -16.92 -0.72
CA ARG A 180 -2.29 -15.60 -0.16
C ARG A 180 -1.91 -14.59 -1.23
N ILE A 181 -1.15 -15.00 -2.26
CA ILE A 181 -0.80 -14.16 -3.41
C ILE A 181 -2.02 -13.93 -4.32
N ILE A 182 -2.84 -14.94 -4.56
CA ILE A 182 -4.10 -14.78 -5.33
C ILE A 182 -5.04 -13.81 -4.59
N THR A 183 -5.17 -13.95 -3.27
CA THR A 183 -5.97 -13.03 -2.45
C THR A 183 -5.42 -11.60 -2.53
N LEU A 184 -4.10 -11.43 -2.50
CA LEU A 184 -3.46 -10.13 -2.68
C LEU A 184 -3.81 -9.51 -4.05
N TYR A 185 -3.76 -10.31 -5.12
CA TYR A 185 -4.15 -9.89 -6.47
C TYR A 185 -5.60 -9.42 -6.56
N LEU A 186 -6.54 -10.20 -6.02
CA LEU A 186 -7.97 -9.86 -6.02
C LEU A 186 -8.26 -8.57 -5.23
N ILE A 187 -7.61 -8.40 -4.07
CA ILE A 187 -7.73 -7.18 -3.27
C ILE A 187 -7.16 -5.96 -4.02
N ALA A 188 -6.06 -6.14 -4.77
CA ALA A 188 -5.49 -5.08 -5.59
C ALA A 188 -6.44 -4.68 -6.73
N GLN A 189 -7.02 -5.65 -7.44
CA GLN A 189 -8.04 -5.39 -8.47
C GLN A 189 -9.21 -4.61 -7.89
N ARG A 190 -9.75 -5.07 -6.75
CA ARG A 190 -10.87 -4.42 -6.08
C ARG A 190 -10.57 -2.97 -5.68
N LEU A 191 -9.34 -2.68 -5.25
CA LEU A 191 -8.94 -1.30 -4.93
C LEU A 191 -8.99 -0.41 -6.17
N VAL A 192 -8.47 -0.89 -7.30
CA VAL A 192 -8.46 -0.15 -8.56
C VAL A 192 -9.88 0.10 -9.06
N GLU A 193 -10.74 -0.93 -9.03
CA GLU A 193 -12.16 -0.80 -9.35
C GLU A 193 -12.84 0.26 -8.48
N LEU A 194 -12.67 0.19 -7.15
CA LEU A 194 -13.25 1.17 -6.24
C LEU A 194 -12.73 2.58 -6.53
N SER A 195 -11.47 2.75 -6.94
CA SER A 195 -10.94 4.06 -7.34
C SER A 195 -11.64 4.61 -8.58
N ILE A 196 -11.88 3.77 -9.58
CA ILE A 196 -12.58 4.14 -10.82
C ILE A 196 -14.05 4.43 -10.53
N ASP A 197 -14.72 3.57 -9.75
CA ASP A 197 -16.12 3.75 -9.35
C ASP A 197 -16.30 5.05 -8.54
N ASN A 198 -15.39 5.35 -7.60
CA ASN A 198 -15.45 6.60 -6.86
C ASN A 198 -15.17 7.82 -7.76
N ASP A 199 -14.35 7.69 -8.81
CA ASP A 199 -14.09 8.78 -9.75
C ASP A 199 -15.27 9.08 -10.68
N THR A 200 -16.02 8.05 -11.07
CA THR A 200 -17.21 8.18 -11.91
C THR A 200 -18.42 8.67 -11.11
N GLN A 201 -18.64 8.13 -9.91
CA GLN A 201 -19.83 8.40 -9.09
C GLN A 201 -19.69 9.66 -8.21
N ARG A 202 -18.49 10.00 -7.77
CA ARG A 202 -18.22 11.17 -6.91
C ARG A 202 -17.27 12.08 -7.65
N THR A 203 -17.60 13.37 -7.71
CA THR A 203 -16.88 14.42 -8.46
C THR A 203 -15.35 14.36 -8.28
N GLY A 204 -14.66 13.60 -9.14
CA GLY A 204 -13.21 13.65 -9.36
C GLY A 204 -12.33 13.04 -8.26
N PHE A 205 -12.51 11.76 -7.90
CA PHE A 205 -11.55 11.07 -7.02
C PHE A 205 -10.11 11.17 -7.56
N CYS A 206 -9.92 10.99 -8.87
CA CYS A 206 -8.62 11.12 -9.51
C CYS A 206 -8.13 12.58 -9.51
N ASP A 207 -9.05 13.54 -9.72
CA ASP A 207 -8.73 14.98 -9.82
C ASP A 207 -8.23 15.56 -8.49
N TYR A 208 -8.70 15.03 -7.36
CA TYR A 208 -8.32 15.47 -6.00
C TYR A 208 -7.64 14.37 -5.18
N CYS A 209 -7.00 13.40 -5.85
CA CYS A 209 -6.42 12.23 -5.20
C CYS A 209 -5.30 12.63 -4.21
N PRO A 210 -5.49 12.41 -2.88
CA PRO A 210 -4.43 12.71 -1.92
C PRO A 210 -3.19 11.86 -2.18
N PHE A 211 -1.99 12.39 -1.89
CA PHE A 211 -0.73 11.71 -2.15
C PHE A 211 -0.66 10.27 -1.62
N PHE A 212 -1.15 10.02 -0.41
CA PHE A 212 -1.17 8.65 0.14
C PHE A 212 -2.14 7.74 -0.62
N CYS A 213 -3.27 8.26 -1.14
CA CYS A 213 -4.21 7.47 -1.94
C CYS A 213 -3.51 7.02 -3.22
N TYR A 214 -2.85 7.97 -3.88
CA TYR A 214 -2.01 7.73 -5.05
C TYR A 214 -0.93 6.67 -4.78
N GLN A 215 -0.24 6.72 -3.64
CA GLN A 215 0.76 5.69 -3.27
C GLN A 215 0.15 4.29 -3.18
N VAL A 216 -1.01 4.15 -2.52
CA VAL A 216 -1.68 2.85 -2.37
C VAL A 216 -2.29 2.37 -3.69
N PHE A 217 -2.82 3.28 -4.49
CA PHE A 217 -3.32 2.97 -5.84
C PHE A 217 -2.18 2.46 -6.74
N THR A 218 -1.06 3.17 -6.76
CA THR A 218 0.15 2.76 -7.48
C THR A 218 0.65 1.39 -7.02
N CYS A 219 0.61 1.14 -5.70
CA CYS A 219 0.91 -0.16 -5.12
C CYS A 219 0.03 -1.27 -5.70
N ALA A 220 -1.29 -1.06 -5.73
CA ALA A 220 -2.22 -2.02 -6.31
C ALA A 220 -1.91 -2.30 -7.79
N ALA A 221 -1.67 -1.25 -8.58
CA ALA A 221 -1.34 -1.39 -10.00
C ALA A 221 -0.06 -2.22 -10.23
N PHE A 222 1.00 -2.01 -9.42
CA PHE A 222 2.21 -2.82 -9.50
C PHE A 222 2.03 -4.26 -9.02
N VAL A 223 1.20 -4.49 -8.00
CA VAL A 223 0.84 -5.85 -7.57
C VAL A 223 0.13 -6.60 -8.71
N ILE A 224 -0.85 -5.96 -9.35
CA ILE A 224 -1.57 -6.53 -10.50
C ILE A 224 -0.57 -6.81 -11.63
N LEU A 225 0.23 -5.81 -12.03
CA LEU A 225 1.24 -5.98 -13.07
C LEU A 225 2.16 -7.16 -12.78
N LYS A 226 2.75 -7.21 -11.58
CA LYS A 226 3.76 -8.21 -11.24
C LYS A 226 3.17 -9.63 -11.23
N ILE A 227 1.97 -9.81 -10.69
CA ILE A 227 1.29 -11.12 -10.66
C ILE A 227 0.79 -11.51 -12.05
N LEU A 228 0.23 -10.56 -12.82
CA LEU A 228 -0.27 -10.79 -14.18
C LEU A 228 0.84 -11.19 -15.17
N MET A 229 2.05 -10.70 -14.92
CA MET A 229 3.24 -10.97 -15.74
C MET A 229 4.05 -12.18 -15.25
N ASN A 230 3.68 -12.81 -14.14
CA ASN A 230 4.37 -13.99 -13.62
C ASN A 230 3.90 -15.27 -14.35
N GLY A 231 4.85 -16.07 -14.84
CA GLY A 231 4.56 -17.26 -15.64
C GLY A 231 3.66 -18.29 -14.94
N TYR A 232 3.85 -18.51 -13.63
CA TYR A 232 3.03 -19.44 -12.85
C TYR A 232 1.62 -18.88 -12.62
N PHE A 233 1.49 -17.70 -12.00
CA PHE A 233 0.19 -17.16 -11.61
C PHE A 233 -0.68 -16.77 -12.81
N ARG A 234 -0.06 -16.35 -13.92
CA ARG A 234 -0.77 -16.06 -15.17
C ARG A 234 -1.59 -17.25 -15.69
N SER A 235 -1.17 -18.49 -15.40
CA SER A 235 -1.91 -19.69 -15.79
C SER A 235 -3.16 -19.98 -14.93
N ILE A 236 -3.31 -19.28 -13.80
CA ILE A 236 -4.35 -19.55 -12.79
C ILE A 236 -5.37 -18.41 -12.73
N ILE A 237 -4.96 -17.18 -13.02
CA ILE A 237 -5.81 -15.99 -12.95
C ILE A 237 -6.48 -15.67 -14.29
N ASP A 238 -7.58 -14.91 -14.25
CA ASP A 238 -8.17 -14.34 -15.45
C ASP A 238 -7.31 -13.18 -15.97
N VAL A 239 -6.51 -13.51 -17.00
CA VAL A 239 -5.61 -12.57 -17.66
C VAL A 239 -6.37 -11.44 -18.35
N SER A 240 -7.55 -11.73 -18.90
CA SER A 240 -8.35 -10.75 -19.64
C SER A 240 -8.89 -9.68 -18.69
N ALA A 241 -9.49 -10.10 -17.57
CA ALA A 241 -9.95 -9.19 -16.54
C ALA A 241 -8.79 -8.39 -15.93
N GLY A 242 -7.66 -9.05 -15.63
CA GLY A 242 -6.45 -8.40 -15.12
C GLY A 242 -5.91 -7.31 -16.03
N THR A 243 -5.87 -7.58 -17.34
CA THR A 243 -5.35 -6.63 -18.33
C THR A 243 -6.24 -5.39 -18.41
N ARG A 244 -7.57 -5.55 -18.47
CA ARG A 244 -8.50 -4.41 -18.49
C ARG A 244 -8.38 -3.53 -17.24
N ILE A 245 -8.26 -4.15 -16.06
CA ILE A 245 -8.09 -3.40 -14.81
C ILE A 245 -6.76 -2.63 -14.81
N LEU A 246 -5.70 -3.22 -15.36
CA LEU A 246 -4.39 -2.57 -15.43
C LEU A 246 -4.39 -1.41 -16.45
N GLU A 247 -5.05 -1.57 -17.60
CA GLU A 247 -5.27 -0.48 -18.57
C GLU A 247 -6.07 0.67 -17.96
N ALA A 248 -7.14 0.34 -17.23
CA ALA A 248 -7.93 1.34 -16.50
C ALA A 248 -7.08 2.03 -15.41
N ALA A 249 -6.17 1.31 -14.76
CA ALA A 249 -5.23 1.91 -13.82
C ALA A 249 -4.25 2.89 -14.48
N ILE A 250 -3.74 2.56 -15.67
CA ILE A 250 -2.89 3.47 -16.47
C ILE A 250 -3.67 4.73 -16.84
N ALA A 251 -4.92 4.60 -17.28
CA ALA A 251 -5.78 5.74 -17.60
C ALA A 251 -6.04 6.62 -16.36
N ALA A 252 -6.35 6.01 -15.22
CA ALA A 252 -6.54 6.71 -13.95
C ALA A 252 -5.26 7.44 -13.48
N LEU A 253 -4.07 6.84 -13.64
CA LEU A 253 -2.79 7.49 -13.34
C LEU A 253 -2.56 8.74 -14.20
N ARG A 254 -2.93 8.68 -15.49
CA ARG A 254 -2.88 9.85 -16.37
C ARG A 254 -3.88 10.91 -15.95
N LYS A 255 -5.05 10.54 -15.44
CA LYS A 255 -6.04 11.49 -14.90
C LYS A 255 -5.59 12.14 -13.58
N ILE A 256 -4.88 11.40 -12.71
CA ILE A 256 -4.29 11.93 -11.48
C ILE A 256 -3.15 12.93 -11.78
N SER A 257 -2.55 12.87 -12.96
CA SER A 257 -1.50 13.79 -13.40
C SER A 257 -2.03 15.23 -13.44
N VAL A 258 -1.35 16.14 -12.76
CA VAL A 258 -1.68 17.57 -12.74
C VAL A 258 -0.85 18.33 -13.75
N VAL A 259 0.39 17.87 -13.99
CA VAL A 259 1.33 18.49 -14.92
C VAL A 259 1.84 17.44 -15.88
N ASN A 260 1.95 17.81 -17.16
CA ASN A 260 2.52 16.95 -18.19
C ASN A 260 3.83 16.32 -17.72
N ASN A 261 3.93 14.99 -17.83
CA ASN A 261 5.12 14.21 -17.45
C ASN A 261 5.51 14.30 -15.96
N ASP A 262 4.55 14.57 -15.07
CA ASP A 262 4.74 14.42 -13.63
C ASP A 262 4.86 12.95 -13.21
N LEU A 263 4.95 12.70 -11.90
CA LEU A 263 5.20 11.34 -11.41
C LEU A 263 4.05 10.36 -11.75
N PRO A 264 2.75 10.66 -11.51
CA PRO A 264 1.65 9.80 -11.94
C PRO A 264 1.69 9.44 -13.42
N ALA A 265 1.90 10.41 -14.32
CA ALA A 265 2.00 10.15 -15.76
C ALA A 265 3.15 9.20 -16.10
N ARG A 266 4.36 9.45 -15.55
CA ARG A 266 5.53 8.58 -15.77
C ARG A 266 5.33 7.17 -15.26
N ILE A 267 4.65 6.99 -14.12
CA ILE A 267 4.34 5.65 -13.61
C ILE A 267 3.37 4.94 -14.54
N GLY A 268 2.36 5.64 -15.05
CA GLY A 268 1.44 5.10 -16.06
C GLY A 268 2.18 4.60 -17.30
N ASP A 269 3.12 5.40 -17.81
CA ASP A 269 3.91 5.03 -18.99
C ASP A 269 4.87 3.86 -18.71
N VAL A 270 5.46 3.78 -17.51
CA VAL A 270 6.30 2.64 -17.09
C VAL A 270 5.48 1.35 -17.03
N ILE A 271 4.29 1.37 -16.44
CA ILE A 271 3.40 0.20 -16.41
C ILE A 271 3.00 -0.19 -17.83
N GLY A 272 2.60 0.78 -18.66
CA GLY A 272 2.26 0.55 -20.06
C GLY A 272 3.40 -0.05 -20.87
N PHE A 273 4.63 0.42 -20.66
CA PHE A 273 5.83 -0.16 -21.27
C PHE A 273 6.00 -1.63 -20.91
N PHE A 274 5.84 -1.99 -19.63
CA PHE A 274 5.94 -3.39 -19.19
C PHE A 274 4.82 -4.27 -19.74
N CYS A 275 3.60 -3.76 -19.86
CA CYS A 275 2.50 -4.49 -20.49
C CYS A 275 2.75 -4.79 -21.97
N ALA A 276 3.50 -3.92 -22.67
CA ALA A 276 3.80 -4.07 -24.08
C ALA A 276 5.02 -4.97 -24.38
N LEU A 277 5.71 -5.48 -23.34
CA LEU A 277 6.85 -6.38 -23.55
C LEU A 277 6.38 -7.75 -24.08
N PRO A 278 7.08 -8.31 -25.09
CA PRO A 278 6.75 -9.63 -25.61
C PRO A 278 7.04 -10.76 -24.61
N ASP A 279 8.06 -10.56 -23.77
CA ASP A 279 8.41 -11.47 -22.69
C ASP A 279 7.94 -10.88 -21.35
N THR A 280 6.81 -11.37 -20.86
CA THR A 280 6.21 -10.93 -19.59
C THR A 280 7.03 -11.39 -18.38
N THR A 281 7.84 -12.44 -18.52
CA THR A 281 8.58 -13.05 -17.41
C THR A 281 9.70 -12.14 -16.89
N VAL A 282 10.10 -11.13 -17.66
CA VAL A 282 11.05 -10.08 -17.23
C VAL A 282 10.53 -9.32 -16.00
N VAL A 283 9.21 -9.19 -15.87
CA VAL A 283 8.58 -8.39 -14.80
C VAL A 283 8.16 -9.27 -13.63
N GLY A 284 7.45 -10.36 -13.92
CA GLY A 284 6.87 -11.24 -12.90
C GLY A 284 7.74 -12.45 -12.54
N GLY A 285 8.72 -12.81 -13.37
CA GLY A 285 9.43 -14.08 -13.30
C GLY A 285 8.63 -15.27 -13.83
N VAL A 286 9.18 -16.47 -13.67
CA VAL A 286 8.60 -17.73 -14.17
C VAL A 286 8.02 -18.56 -13.02
N THR A 287 8.72 -18.58 -11.90
CA THR A 287 8.40 -19.39 -10.72
C THR A 287 7.58 -18.61 -9.71
N ILE A 288 7.00 -19.33 -8.75
CA ILE A 288 6.27 -18.75 -7.62
C ILE A 288 7.19 -17.85 -6.78
N GLY A 289 8.46 -18.26 -6.63
CA GLY A 289 9.44 -17.56 -5.81
C GLY A 289 9.91 -16.22 -6.36
N ASP A 290 9.75 -15.97 -7.66
CA ASP A 290 10.15 -14.70 -8.28
C ASP A 290 9.29 -13.51 -7.83
N LEU A 291 8.12 -13.79 -7.24
CA LEU A 291 7.28 -12.78 -6.62
C LEU A 291 7.78 -12.33 -5.25
N ARG A 292 8.57 -13.16 -4.56
CA ARG A 292 9.06 -12.89 -3.22
C ARG A 292 9.94 -11.64 -3.23
N LEU A 293 9.69 -10.75 -2.29
CA LEU A 293 10.53 -9.59 -2.01
C LEU A 293 11.57 -9.99 -0.97
N ILE A 294 12.83 -9.72 -1.28
CA ILE A 294 13.96 -9.96 -0.39
C ILE A 294 14.42 -8.60 0.14
N THR A 295 14.54 -8.49 1.46
CA THR A 295 15.03 -7.26 2.11
C THR A 295 16.54 -7.14 1.91
N ALA A 296 17.02 -5.96 1.52
CA ALA A 296 18.40 -5.68 1.08
C ALA A 296 19.52 -5.98 2.11
N SER A 297 19.21 -6.40 3.34
CA SER A 297 20.24 -6.90 4.28
C SER A 297 20.84 -8.24 3.85
N LYS A 298 20.09 -9.07 3.09
CA LYS A 298 20.60 -10.31 2.48
C LYS A 298 21.50 -10.08 1.27
N GLU A 299 21.48 -8.88 0.71
CA GLU A 299 22.02 -8.62 -0.61
C GLU A 299 23.55 -8.54 -0.62
N LYS A 300 24.23 -8.43 0.55
CA LYS A 300 25.68 -8.21 0.63
C LYS A 300 26.55 -9.25 -0.10
N ASN A 301 26.00 -10.41 -0.44
CA ASN A 301 26.71 -11.49 -1.13
C ASN A 301 26.11 -11.88 -2.51
N GLU A 302 25.08 -11.20 -3.03
CA GLU A 302 24.30 -11.68 -4.19
C GLU A 302 24.23 -10.68 -5.37
N TYR A 303 25.06 -9.65 -5.39
CA TYR A 303 25.08 -8.64 -6.46
C TYR A 303 25.67 -9.12 -7.79
N GLU A 304 26.13 -10.37 -7.88
CA GLU A 304 26.86 -10.87 -9.07
C GLU A 304 25.94 -11.47 -10.16
N TRP A 305 24.65 -11.76 -9.89
CA TRP A 305 23.83 -12.57 -10.81
C TRP A 305 22.64 -11.88 -11.52
N SER A 306 22.30 -10.63 -11.22
CA SER A 306 21.08 -10.00 -11.77
C SER A 306 21.32 -8.99 -12.90
N VAL A 307 22.56 -8.59 -13.17
CA VAL A 307 22.90 -7.68 -14.28
C VAL A 307 23.03 -8.41 -15.62
N GLY A 308 23.33 -9.72 -15.59
CA GLY A 308 23.58 -10.54 -16.79
C GLY A 308 22.36 -10.83 -17.66
N ARG A 309 21.13 -10.73 -17.14
CA ARG A 309 19.90 -11.09 -17.89
C ARG A 309 19.22 -9.93 -18.62
N ILE A 310 19.50 -8.68 -18.24
CA ILE A 310 18.85 -7.50 -18.85
C ILE A 310 19.59 -7.03 -20.10
N LEU A 311 20.91 -7.27 -20.17
CA LEU A 311 21.76 -6.82 -21.29
C LEU A 311 21.54 -7.57 -22.62
N PRO A 312 21.21 -8.87 -22.67
CA PRO A 312 21.00 -9.57 -23.95
C PRO A 312 19.68 -9.20 -24.65
N ALA A 313 18.63 -8.86 -23.89
CA ALA A 313 17.31 -8.52 -24.43
C ALA A 313 17.28 -7.17 -25.16
N LEU A 314 18.21 -6.27 -24.83
CA LEU A 314 18.34 -4.94 -25.44
C LEU A 314 19.29 -4.89 -26.65
N ARG A 315 19.88 -6.03 -27.04
CA ARG A 315 20.90 -6.09 -28.11
C ARG A 315 20.38 -6.63 -29.45
N LYS A 316 19.07 -6.88 -29.57
CA LYS A 316 18.40 -7.26 -30.82
C LYS A 316 17.35 -6.23 -31.23
N LYS A 317 17.76 -4.97 -31.39
CA LYS A 317 17.16 -3.98 -32.31
C LYS A 317 18.24 -3.00 -32.73
#